data_AF-A0A921UNW5-F1
#
_entry.id   AF-A0A921UNW5-F1
#
_cell.length_a   1.000
_cell.length_b   1.000
_cell.length_c   1.000
_cell.angle_alpha   90.00
_cell.angle_beta   90.00
_cell.angle_gamma   90.00
#
_symmetry.space_group_name_H-M   'P 1'
#
loop_
_entity.id
_entity.type
_entity.pdbx_description
1 polymer ?
#
loop_
_entity_poly.entity_id
_entity_poly.type
_entity_poly.pdbx_seq_one_letter_code
_entity_poly.pdbx_strand_id
1 'polypeptide(L)'
;MQAPASPYHAEPQPAKSGNTTTSEEVYPVDLIRRAMQKWVDALEMSPSDLTPRPFDAIPPVCIVMCPDLLGEIWGWERLLPDVHSSVEWHYYKAYLLKYLEKNAAKNLSGKDDLHYAANRCIEAERRLFRVCHSFLSSEEIGLSTGIKNQARDLLQSDGEYPAATATLLALEREADLMCEMKIKGYITSIVCALAHRIREAAFKLILFRGSESAAVTAVMLGLEDASKLLVDELRGGGSAITVFFKNVKLREGFAKVLTKLGEEVARETAGNAGTLTSATNELIRVEKGDKKMSKSSHSVVVGLRDEAGAEAIPSLSDNA
;
A
#
# COMPACT_ATOMS: atom_id res chain seq x y z
N MET A 1 -49.52 50.15 -26.83
CA MET A 1 -49.72 50.37 -25.37
C MET A 1 -48.48 49.78 -24.69
N GLN A 2 -47.43 50.58 -24.50
CA GLN A 2 -47.09 51.31 -23.26
C GLN A 2 -46.77 50.39 -22.07
N ALA A 3 -45.48 50.29 -21.75
CA ALA A 3 -45.01 50.03 -20.38
C ALA A 3 -45.35 51.25 -19.51
N PRO A 4 -45.43 51.11 -18.17
CA PRO A 4 -44.23 51.37 -17.33
C PRO A 4 -44.18 50.52 -16.03
N ALA A 5 -42.99 50.11 -15.59
CA ALA A 5 -42.12 50.73 -14.56
C ALA A 5 -42.25 50.12 -13.14
N SER A 6 -41.07 49.73 -12.63
CA SER A 6 -40.74 49.39 -11.23
C SER A 6 -40.85 50.61 -10.31
N PRO A 7 -40.96 50.41 -8.98
CA PRO A 7 -40.09 51.19 -8.09
C PRO A 7 -39.48 50.40 -6.90
N TYR A 8 -38.17 50.64 -6.69
CA TYR A 8 -37.38 50.74 -5.44
C TYR A 8 -37.32 49.53 -4.46
N HIS A 9 -36.16 48.85 -4.35
CA HIS A 9 -34.99 49.13 -3.47
C HIS A 9 -35.21 48.89 -1.96
N ALA A 10 -34.54 47.86 -1.43
CA ALA A 10 -34.04 47.82 -0.05
C ALA A 10 -32.68 47.09 0.00
N GLU A 11 -31.77 47.65 0.80
CA GLU A 11 -30.32 47.43 0.89
C GLU A 11 -29.85 46.03 1.32
N PRO A 12 -28.56 45.67 1.08
CA PRO A 12 -27.94 44.48 1.64
C PRO A 12 -27.46 44.72 3.08
N GLN A 13 -27.89 43.87 4.00
CA GLN A 13 -27.39 43.83 5.39
C GLN A 13 -26.66 42.50 5.67
N PRO A 14 -25.68 42.49 6.59
CA PRO A 14 -24.39 41.86 6.39
C PRO A 14 -24.33 40.39 6.84
N ALA A 15 -23.31 39.71 6.32
CA ALA A 15 -22.88 38.37 6.70
C ALA A 15 -22.82 38.20 8.23
N LYS A 16 -23.69 37.33 8.76
CA LYS A 16 -23.45 36.69 10.04
C LYS A 16 -22.60 35.45 9.80
N SER A 17 -21.29 35.67 9.92
CA SER A 17 -20.31 34.70 10.39
C SER A 17 -20.92 33.88 11.54
N GLY A 18 -21.28 32.65 11.24
CA GLY A 18 -21.67 31.63 12.20
C GLY A 18 -20.78 30.43 11.94
N ASN A 19 -19.84 30.20 12.84
CA ASN A 19 -18.88 29.10 12.82
C ASN A 19 -19.55 27.79 12.43
N THR A 20 -19.26 27.30 11.22
CA THR A 20 -19.45 25.90 10.85
C THR A 20 -18.38 25.11 11.59
N THR A 21 -18.66 24.82 12.86
CA THR A 21 -17.97 23.76 13.58
C THR A 21 -18.16 22.51 12.74
N THR A 22 -17.05 21.96 12.25
CA THR A 22 -17.00 20.67 11.56
C THR A 22 -17.69 19.64 12.45
N SER A 23 -18.92 19.29 12.09
CA SER A 23 -19.61 18.14 12.62
C SER A 23 -18.82 16.92 12.16
N GLU A 24 -17.91 16.43 13.00
CA GLU A 24 -17.46 15.04 12.90
C GLU A 24 -18.72 14.19 12.88
N GLU A 25 -19.06 13.58 11.74
CA GLU A 25 -20.14 12.61 11.65
C GLU A 25 -19.73 11.38 12.46
N VAL A 26 -20.00 11.43 13.77
CA VAL A 26 -19.92 10.25 14.62
C VAL A 26 -21.06 9.34 14.20
N TYR A 27 -20.76 8.33 13.38
CA TYR A 27 -21.73 7.28 13.10
C TYR A 27 -22.13 6.62 14.43
N PRO A 28 -23.42 6.62 14.79
CA PRO A 28 -23.84 6.01 16.04
C PRO A 28 -23.59 4.51 15.96
N VAL A 29 -22.71 3.99 16.82
CA VAL A 29 -22.33 2.57 16.90
C VAL A 29 -23.57 1.67 16.98
N ASP A 30 -24.64 2.12 17.64
CA ASP A 30 -25.92 1.42 17.73
C ASP A 30 -26.63 1.25 16.38
N LEU A 31 -26.44 2.19 15.45
CA LEU A 31 -26.98 2.08 14.10
C LEU A 31 -26.20 1.02 13.30
N ILE A 32 -24.87 1.01 13.42
CA ILE A 32 -24.02 0.00 12.78
C ILE A 32 -24.37 -1.38 13.33
N ARG A 33 -24.47 -1.54 14.65
CA ARG A 33 -24.85 -2.82 15.29
C ARG A 33 -26.20 -3.32 14.78
N ARG A 34 -27.22 -2.44 14.69
CA ARG A 34 -28.53 -2.80 14.11
C ARG A 34 -28.45 -3.17 12.64
N ALA A 35 -27.62 -2.47 11.85
CA ALA A 35 -27.42 -2.77 10.44
C ALA A 35 -26.73 -4.12 10.25
N MET A 36 -25.73 -4.44 11.08
CA MET A 36 -25.02 -5.72 11.03
C MET A 36 -25.91 -6.87 11.49
N GLN A 37 -26.75 -6.67 12.51
CA GLN A 37 -27.74 -7.69 12.90
C GLN A 37 -28.68 -8.01 11.75
N LYS A 38 -29.23 -7.00 11.07
CA LYS A 38 -30.05 -7.20 9.87
C LYS A 38 -29.31 -7.93 8.75
N TRP A 39 -28.01 -7.67 8.59
CA TRP A 39 -27.19 -8.35 7.60
C TRP A 39 -27.02 -9.84 7.96
N VAL A 40 -26.77 -10.17 9.24
CA VAL A 40 -26.73 -11.55 9.73
C VAL A 40 -28.08 -12.24 9.54
N ASP A 41 -29.17 -11.63 10.00
CA ASP A 41 -30.52 -12.18 9.87
C ASP A 41 -30.86 -12.47 8.39
N ALA A 42 -30.46 -11.58 7.47
CA ALA A 42 -30.67 -11.77 6.03
C ALA A 42 -29.88 -12.93 5.44
N LEU A 43 -28.70 -13.25 5.98
CA LEU A 43 -27.93 -14.42 5.58
C LEU A 43 -28.56 -15.72 6.09
N GLU A 44 -29.10 -15.71 7.31
CA GLU A 44 -29.75 -16.87 7.94
C GLU A 44 -31.11 -17.20 7.32
N MET A 45 -31.86 -16.18 6.88
CA MET A 45 -33.20 -16.35 6.28
C MET A 45 -33.21 -16.80 4.82
N SER A 46 -32.04 -16.97 4.19
CA SER A 46 -31.95 -17.24 2.75
C SER A 46 -31.85 -18.76 2.47
N PRO A 47 -32.68 -19.33 1.55
CA PRO A 47 -32.79 -20.77 1.35
C PRO A 47 -31.46 -21.41 0.96
N SER A 48 -31.16 -22.51 1.66
CA SER A 48 -29.86 -23.17 1.82
C SER A 48 -29.18 -23.71 0.55
N ASP A 49 -29.81 -23.64 -0.62
CA ASP A 49 -29.29 -24.20 -1.87
C ASP A 49 -28.76 -23.14 -2.87
N LEU A 50 -28.92 -21.84 -2.60
CA LEU A 50 -28.47 -20.76 -3.49
C LEU A 50 -27.59 -19.70 -2.81
N THR A 51 -27.29 -19.88 -1.52
CA THR A 51 -26.52 -18.92 -0.74
C THR A 51 -25.04 -19.30 -0.71
N PRO A 52 -24.12 -18.34 -0.94
CA PRO A 52 -22.79 -18.46 -0.36
C PRO A 52 -22.98 -18.71 1.13
N ARG A 53 -22.23 -19.65 1.73
CA ARG A 53 -22.34 -19.89 3.17
C ARG A 53 -22.14 -18.56 3.90
N PRO A 54 -22.68 -18.35 5.12
CA PRO A 54 -22.46 -17.12 5.89
C PRO A 54 -20.97 -16.72 5.98
N PHE A 55 -20.08 -17.70 5.91
CA PHE A 55 -18.61 -17.55 5.89
C PHE A 55 -18.00 -17.08 4.55
N ASP A 56 -18.76 -17.10 3.45
CA ASP A 56 -18.36 -16.67 2.10
C ASP A 56 -18.81 -15.23 1.77
N ALA A 57 -19.71 -14.64 2.57
CA ALA A 57 -20.19 -13.28 2.39
C ALA A 57 -19.28 -12.28 3.10
N ILE A 58 -18.71 -11.33 2.35
CA ILE A 58 -17.91 -10.23 2.92
C ILE A 58 -18.88 -9.27 3.62
N PRO A 59 -18.75 -9.02 4.95
CA PRO A 59 -19.62 -8.09 5.66
C PRO A 59 -19.38 -6.65 5.21
N PRO A 60 -20.35 -5.74 5.42
CA PRO A 60 -20.16 -4.33 5.12
C PRO A 60 -18.99 -3.76 5.93
N VAL A 61 -18.11 -3.00 5.28
CA VAL A 61 -16.85 -2.52 5.89
C VAL A 61 -17.07 -1.64 7.12
N CYS A 62 -18.25 -1.03 7.32
CA CYS A 62 -18.60 -0.30 8.54
C CYS A 62 -18.52 -1.14 9.83
N ILE A 63 -18.51 -2.47 9.75
CA ILE A 63 -18.28 -3.35 10.90
C ILE A 63 -16.91 -3.10 11.57
N VAL A 64 -15.92 -2.52 10.89
CA VAL A 64 -14.61 -2.20 11.50
C VAL A 64 -14.71 -1.19 12.65
N MET A 65 -15.78 -0.40 12.69
CA MET A 65 -16.10 0.51 13.80
C MET A 65 -16.68 -0.22 15.02
N CYS A 66 -16.98 -1.53 14.91
CA CYS A 66 -17.43 -2.41 15.99
C CYS A 66 -16.49 -3.60 16.12
N PRO A 67 -15.31 -3.45 16.77
CA PRO A 67 -14.27 -4.48 16.78
C PRO A 67 -14.67 -5.80 17.46
N ASP A 68 -15.59 -5.75 18.41
CA ASP A 68 -16.20 -6.93 19.05
C ASP A 68 -16.98 -7.74 18.01
N LEU A 69 -17.87 -7.08 17.27
CA LEU A 69 -18.71 -7.70 16.27
C LEU A 69 -17.92 -8.16 15.04
N LEU A 70 -16.89 -7.41 14.63
CA LEU A 70 -15.97 -7.84 13.59
C LEU A 70 -15.29 -9.17 13.98
N GLY A 71 -14.84 -9.29 15.23
CA GLY A 71 -14.22 -10.52 15.72
C GLY A 71 -15.17 -11.71 15.73
N GLU A 72 -16.44 -11.48 16.02
CA GLU A 72 -17.49 -12.51 16.04
C GLU A 72 -17.92 -12.96 14.63
N ILE A 73 -18.17 -12.01 13.72
CA ILE A 73 -18.74 -12.28 12.39
C ILE A 73 -17.66 -12.64 11.37
N TRP A 74 -16.60 -11.85 11.30
CA TRP A 74 -15.58 -11.97 10.25
C TRP A 74 -14.34 -12.73 10.73
N GLY A 75 -14.01 -12.58 12.01
CA GLY A 75 -12.78 -13.08 12.58
C GLY A 75 -11.60 -12.13 12.37
N TRP A 76 -10.64 -12.17 13.29
CA TRP A 76 -9.43 -11.36 13.21
C TRP A 76 -8.32 -12.01 12.37
N GLU A 77 -8.49 -13.28 12.01
CA GLU A 77 -7.52 -14.04 11.22
C GLU A 77 -7.48 -13.64 9.74
N ARG A 78 -8.49 -12.90 9.27
CA ARG A 78 -8.61 -12.42 7.88
C ARG A 78 -8.75 -10.90 7.86
N LEU A 79 -8.02 -10.23 6.97
CA LEU A 79 -8.23 -8.81 6.73
C LEU A 79 -9.52 -8.61 5.93
N LEU A 80 -10.42 -7.76 6.42
CA LEU A 80 -11.64 -7.37 5.74
C LEU A 80 -11.30 -6.32 4.67
N PRO A 81 -11.49 -6.59 3.37
CA PRO A 81 -11.15 -5.63 2.32
C PRO A 81 -12.14 -4.46 2.23
N ASP A 82 -11.65 -3.28 1.83
CA ASP A 82 -12.47 -2.08 1.59
C ASP A 82 -13.22 -2.15 0.24
N VAL A 83 -14.23 -3.02 0.15
CA VAL A 83 -14.99 -3.24 -1.10
C VAL A 83 -15.91 -2.05 -1.41
N HIS A 84 -16.55 -1.47 -0.40
CA HIS A 84 -17.66 -0.51 -0.57
C HIS A 84 -17.35 0.93 -0.16
N SER A 85 -16.15 1.24 0.35
CA SER A 85 -15.75 2.60 0.76
C SER A 85 -16.74 3.28 1.72
N SER A 86 -17.48 2.52 2.52
CA SER A 86 -18.55 3.04 3.39
C SER A 86 -18.02 3.57 4.73
N VAL A 87 -16.69 3.70 4.86
CA VAL A 87 -15.99 4.06 6.09
C VAL A 87 -14.91 5.06 5.74
N GLU A 88 -14.78 6.10 6.56
CA GLU A 88 -13.71 7.07 6.38
C GLU A 88 -12.33 6.42 6.56
N TRP A 89 -11.36 6.89 5.79
CA TRP A 89 -10.06 6.25 5.69
C TRP A 89 -9.35 6.07 7.03
N HIS A 90 -9.45 7.05 7.93
CA HIS A 90 -8.79 6.98 9.24
C HIS A 90 -9.33 5.85 10.13
N TYR A 91 -10.64 5.54 10.09
CA TYR A 91 -11.21 4.40 10.80
C TYR A 91 -10.70 3.07 10.24
N TYR A 92 -10.63 2.96 8.91
CA TYR A 92 -10.11 1.75 8.26
C TYR A 92 -8.63 1.55 8.58
N LYS A 93 -7.84 2.63 8.62
CA LYS A 93 -6.42 2.60 8.99
C LYS A 93 -6.21 2.20 10.44
N ALA A 94 -7.03 2.70 11.37
CA ALA A 94 -7.02 2.23 12.76
C ALA A 94 -7.33 0.72 12.84
N TYR A 95 -8.24 0.24 12.00
CA TYR A 95 -8.50 -1.20 11.85
C TYR A 95 -7.28 -1.97 11.33
N LEU A 96 -6.55 -1.48 10.33
CA LEU A 96 -5.32 -2.12 9.84
C LEU A 96 -4.29 -2.32 10.96
N LEU A 97 -4.06 -1.30 11.78
CA LEU A 97 -3.12 -1.38 12.91
C LEU A 97 -3.58 -2.40 13.95
N LYS A 98 -4.87 -2.42 14.27
CA LYS A 98 -5.44 -3.40 15.20
C LYS A 98 -5.40 -4.82 14.64
N TYR A 99 -5.62 -4.99 13.34
CA TYR A 99 -5.45 -6.28 12.66
C TYR A 99 -4.01 -6.78 12.78
N LEU A 100 -3.02 -5.91 12.55
CA LEU A 100 -1.60 -6.26 12.71
C LEU A 100 -1.28 -6.67 14.14
N GLU A 101 -1.76 -5.92 15.14
CA GLU A 101 -1.59 -6.24 16.56
C GLU A 101 -2.15 -7.64 16.89
N LYS A 102 -3.37 -7.93 16.43
CA LYS A 102 -4.03 -9.24 16.63
C LYS A 102 -3.34 -10.39 15.89
N ASN A 103 -2.57 -10.08 14.84
CA ASN A 103 -1.84 -11.04 14.03
C ASN A 103 -0.31 -10.90 14.22
N ALA A 104 0.15 -10.36 15.35
CA ALA A 104 1.58 -10.10 15.58
C ALA A 104 2.47 -11.35 15.47
N ALA A 105 1.94 -12.54 15.76
CA ALA A 105 2.66 -13.81 15.57
C ALA A 105 2.97 -14.14 14.09
N LYS A 106 2.24 -13.54 13.15
CA LYS A 106 2.49 -13.63 11.70
C LYS A 106 3.45 -12.53 11.21
N ASN A 107 3.77 -11.54 12.06
CA ASN A 107 4.62 -10.45 11.67
C ASN A 107 6.08 -10.93 11.66
N LEU A 108 6.54 -11.32 10.48
CA LEU A 108 7.89 -11.80 10.25
C LEU A 108 8.84 -10.60 10.10
N SER A 109 9.73 -10.41 11.07
CA SER A 109 10.66 -9.27 11.12
C SER A 109 12.13 -9.68 11.04
N GLY A 110 12.46 -10.97 11.16
CA GLY A 110 13.83 -11.43 11.19
C GLY A 110 14.53 -11.35 9.83
N LYS A 111 15.86 -11.25 9.85
CA LYS A 111 16.70 -11.33 8.64
C LYS A 111 16.49 -12.64 7.87
N ASP A 112 16.39 -13.75 8.60
CA ASP A 112 16.13 -15.06 8.00
C ASP A 112 14.77 -15.11 7.30
N ASP A 113 13.75 -14.45 7.87
CA ASP A 113 12.44 -14.34 7.26
C ASP A 113 12.46 -13.50 5.98
N LEU A 114 13.19 -12.37 5.99
CA LEU A 114 13.37 -11.54 4.79
C LEU A 114 14.03 -12.33 3.67
N HIS A 115 15.10 -13.07 3.99
CA HIS A 115 15.81 -13.89 3.02
C HIS A 115 14.94 -15.03 2.48
N TYR A 116 14.17 -15.66 3.35
CA TYR A 116 13.19 -16.67 2.97
C TYR A 116 12.14 -16.10 2.01
N ALA A 117 11.52 -14.97 2.37
CA ALA A 117 10.51 -14.29 1.57
C ALA A 117 11.05 -13.85 0.20
N ALA A 118 12.26 -13.28 0.16
CA ALA A 118 12.90 -12.85 -1.08
C ALA A 118 13.15 -14.03 -2.03
N ASN A 119 13.70 -15.15 -1.53
CA ASN A 119 13.95 -16.33 -2.34
C ASN A 119 12.65 -16.93 -2.90
N ARG A 120 11.60 -17.04 -2.06
CA ARG A 120 10.29 -17.52 -2.52
C ARG A 120 9.67 -16.61 -3.57
N CYS A 121 9.72 -15.29 -3.35
CA CYS A 121 9.22 -14.31 -4.31
C CYS A 121 9.92 -14.46 -5.67
N ILE A 122 11.25 -14.60 -5.69
CA ILE A 122 12.02 -14.82 -6.93
C ILE A 122 11.56 -16.10 -7.66
N GLU A 123 11.37 -17.20 -6.94
CA GLU A 123 10.90 -18.46 -7.54
C GLU A 123 9.46 -18.36 -8.06
N ALA A 124 8.57 -17.70 -7.30
CA ALA A 124 7.19 -17.47 -7.73
C ALA A 124 7.13 -16.62 -9.01
N GLU A 125 7.95 -15.57 -9.12
CA GLU A 125 8.08 -14.75 -10.33
C GLU A 125 8.62 -15.54 -11.52
N ARG A 126 9.59 -16.45 -11.30
CA ARG A 126 10.07 -17.37 -12.34
C ARG A 126 9.00 -18.35 -12.79
N ARG A 127 8.18 -18.85 -11.86
CA ARG A 127 7.05 -19.73 -12.16
C ARG A 127 5.98 -19.00 -12.94
N LEU A 128 5.63 -17.78 -12.53
CA LEU A 128 4.70 -16.91 -13.24
C LEU A 128 5.15 -16.73 -14.68
N PHE A 129 6.39 -16.33 -14.94
CA PHE A 129 6.87 -16.17 -16.31
C PHE A 129 6.70 -17.45 -17.14
N ARG A 130 7.00 -18.62 -16.56
CA ARG A 130 6.87 -19.92 -17.25
C ARG A 130 5.42 -20.31 -17.54
N VAL A 131 4.51 -20.17 -16.57
CA VAL A 131 3.10 -20.59 -16.69
C VAL A 131 2.27 -19.56 -17.46
N CYS A 132 2.63 -18.29 -17.31
CA CYS A 132 1.81 -17.17 -17.70
C CYS A 132 2.33 -16.38 -18.91
N HIS A 133 3.49 -16.75 -19.46
CA HIS A 133 4.17 -16.04 -20.55
C HIS A 133 3.24 -15.51 -21.65
N SER A 134 2.29 -16.36 -22.09
CA SER A 134 1.43 -16.07 -23.25
C SER A 134 0.49 -14.88 -23.05
N PHE A 135 0.29 -14.41 -21.82
CA PHE A 135 -0.66 -13.35 -21.50
C PHE A 135 -0.06 -12.20 -20.70
N LEU A 136 1.25 -12.26 -20.40
CA LEU A 136 1.94 -11.15 -19.75
C LEU A 136 2.22 -10.06 -20.78
N SER A 137 1.81 -8.83 -20.48
CA SER A 137 2.19 -7.65 -21.24
C SER A 137 3.67 -7.31 -21.02
N SER A 138 4.23 -6.45 -21.87
CA SER A 138 5.60 -5.92 -21.67
C SER A 138 5.75 -5.21 -20.31
N GLU A 139 4.70 -4.55 -19.84
CA GLU A 139 4.68 -3.88 -18.53
C GLU A 139 4.72 -4.91 -17.39
N GLU A 140 3.97 -6.01 -17.50
CA GLU A 140 4.00 -7.10 -16.51
C GLU A 140 5.36 -7.82 -16.46
N ILE A 141 6.00 -8.00 -17.62
CA ILE A 141 7.36 -8.55 -17.71
C ILE A 141 8.38 -7.60 -17.04
N GLY A 142 8.24 -6.30 -17.29
CA GLY A 142 9.05 -5.26 -16.65
C GLY A 142 8.87 -5.27 -15.13
N LEU A 143 7.63 -5.29 -14.66
CA LEU A 143 7.28 -5.35 -13.23
C LEU A 143 7.84 -6.61 -12.57
N SER A 144 7.65 -7.79 -13.15
CA SER A 144 8.21 -9.05 -12.64
C SER A 144 9.74 -8.98 -12.54
N THR A 145 10.39 -8.37 -13.53
CA THR A 145 11.85 -8.17 -13.51
C THR A 145 12.28 -7.23 -12.40
N GLY A 146 11.57 -6.11 -12.21
CA GLY A 146 11.79 -5.17 -11.11
C GLY A 146 11.64 -5.83 -9.74
N ILE A 147 10.56 -6.59 -9.52
CA ILE A 147 10.32 -7.34 -8.28
C ILE A 147 11.48 -8.31 -8.00
N LYS A 148 11.92 -9.10 -8.98
CA LYS A 148 13.05 -10.03 -8.82
C LYS A 148 14.36 -9.31 -8.50
N ASN A 149 14.62 -8.16 -9.12
CA ASN A 149 15.82 -7.38 -8.84
C ASN A 149 15.78 -6.84 -7.41
N GLN A 150 14.67 -6.23 -7.02
CA GLN A 150 14.47 -5.70 -5.67
C GLN A 150 14.58 -6.78 -4.58
N ALA A 151 14.04 -7.98 -4.84
CA ALA A 151 14.19 -9.13 -3.93
C ALA A 151 15.66 -9.57 -3.80
N ARG A 152 16.45 -9.52 -4.88
CA ARG A 152 17.89 -9.82 -4.84
C ARG A 152 18.68 -8.76 -4.06
N ASP A 153 18.32 -7.49 -4.20
CA ASP A 153 18.95 -6.42 -3.44
C ASP A 153 18.69 -6.58 -1.93
N LEU A 154 17.46 -7.00 -1.56
CA LEU A 154 17.10 -7.29 -0.17
C LEU A 154 17.83 -8.51 0.41
N LEU A 155 18.23 -9.50 -0.40
CA LEU A 155 19.08 -10.61 0.05
C LEU A 155 20.49 -10.18 0.47
N GLN A 156 20.94 -9.01 0.01
CA GLN A 156 22.23 -8.42 0.38
C GLN A 156 22.11 -7.49 1.59
N SER A 157 20.90 -7.28 2.12
CA SER A 157 20.66 -6.37 3.24
C SER A 157 20.82 -7.09 4.58
N ASP A 158 21.40 -6.39 5.56
CA ASP A 158 21.61 -6.91 6.92
C ASP A 158 20.56 -6.43 7.94
N GLY A 159 19.55 -5.69 7.48
CA GLY A 159 18.54 -5.08 8.34
C GLY A 159 17.26 -5.91 8.49
N GLU A 160 16.43 -5.49 9.45
CA GLU A 160 15.05 -5.96 9.59
C GLU A 160 14.11 -5.05 8.80
N TYR A 161 13.28 -5.67 7.96
CA TYR A 161 12.36 -4.98 7.05
C TYR A 161 10.96 -5.64 7.08
N PRO A 162 10.17 -5.53 8.16
CA PRO A 162 8.89 -6.23 8.28
C PRO A 162 7.93 -5.93 7.11
N ALA A 163 7.84 -4.67 6.68
CA ALA A 163 7.04 -4.28 5.53
C ALA A 163 7.53 -4.92 4.22
N ALA A 164 8.85 -4.99 4.02
CA ALA A 164 9.42 -5.63 2.83
C ALA A 164 9.18 -7.15 2.85
N THR A 165 9.39 -7.80 4.00
CA THR A 165 9.13 -9.24 4.19
C THR A 165 7.68 -9.57 3.88
N ALA A 166 6.72 -8.86 4.48
CA ALA A 166 5.30 -9.06 4.23
C ALA A 166 4.94 -8.78 2.76
N THR A 167 5.51 -7.73 2.15
CA THR A 167 5.30 -7.41 0.73
C THR A 167 5.79 -8.54 -0.18
N LEU A 168 6.96 -9.11 0.08
CA LEU A 168 7.53 -10.19 -0.73
C LEU A 168 6.68 -11.46 -0.64
N LEU A 169 6.17 -11.81 0.54
CA LEU A 169 5.24 -12.94 0.73
C LEU A 169 3.90 -12.70 0.01
N ALA A 170 3.37 -11.49 0.09
CA ALA A 170 2.15 -11.13 -0.63
C ALA A 170 2.34 -11.22 -2.16
N LEU A 171 3.45 -10.70 -2.69
CA LEU A 171 3.81 -10.79 -4.11
C LEU A 171 3.99 -12.24 -4.57
N GLU A 172 4.65 -13.05 -3.76
CA GLU A 172 4.78 -14.48 -4.00
C GLU A 172 3.41 -15.16 -4.13
N ARG A 173 2.51 -14.93 -3.17
CA ARG A 173 1.16 -15.52 -3.19
C ARG A 173 0.29 -15.02 -4.32
N GLU A 174 0.41 -13.75 -4.71
CA GLU A 174 -0.27 -13.22 -5.89
C GLU A 174 0.25 -13.86 -7.18
N ALA A 175 1.56 -14.03 -7.33
CA ALA A 175 2.14 -14.73 -8.49
C ALA A 175 1.68 -16.20 -8.56
N ASP A 176 1.65 -16.89 -7.41
CA ASP A 176 1.11 -18.26 -7.32
C ASP A 176 -0.38 -18.32 -7.70
N LEU A 177 -1.19 -17.38 -7.21
CA LEU A 177 -2.62 -17.32 -7.53
C LEU A 177 -2.86 -17.11 -9.03
N MET A 178 -2.11 -16.21 -9.67
CA MET A 178 -2.18 -16.03 -11.13
C MET A 178 -1.86 -17.34 -11.88
N CYS A 179 -0.83 -18.07 -11.42
CA CYS A 179 -0.48 -19.37 -12.00
C CYS A 179 -1.62 -20.39 -11.85
N GLU A 180 -2.19 -20.52 -10.65
CA GLU A 180 -3.29 -21.47 -10.41
C GLU A 180 -4.54 -21.10 -11.20
N MET A 181 -4.88 -19.81 -11.28
CA MET A 181 -6.00 -19.35 -12.09
C MET A 181 -5.79 -19.64 -13.57
N LYS A 182 -4.57 -19.51 -14.08
CA LYS A 182 -4.23 -19.93 -15.46
C LYS A 182 -4.41 -21.43 -15.65
N ILE A 183 -3.84 -22.24 -14.76
CA ILE A 183 -3.89 -23.72 -14.85
C ILE A 183 -5.34 -24.20 -14.85
N LYS A 184 -6.21 -23.55 -14.06
CA LYS A 184 -7.64 -23.88 -13.97
C LYS A 184 -8.49 -23.27 -15.09
N GLY A 185 -7.92 -22.40 -15.93
CA GLY A 185 -8.63 -21.79 -17.07
C GLY A 185 -9.49 -20.57 -16.75
N TYR A 186 -9.22 -19.89 -15.62
CA TYR A 186 -10.01 -18.74 -15.13
C TYR A 186 -9.26 -17.40 -15.19
N ILE A 187 -8.10 -17.36 -15.84
CA ILE A 187 -7.42 -16.08 -16.08
C ILE A 187 -8.21 -15.27 -17.10
N THR A 188 -8.63 -14.07 -16.70
CA THR A 188 -9.35 -13.11 -17.55
C THR A 188 -8.60 -11.78 -17.55
N SER A 189 -8.93 -10.88 -18.48
CA SER A 189 -8.37 -9.53 -18.50
C SER A 189 -8.59 -8.76 -17.20
N ILE A 190 -9.75 -8.95 -16.55
CA ILE A 190 -10.07 -8.32 -15.26
C ILE A 190 -9.15 -8.86 -14.16
N VAL A 191 -8.94 -10.18 -14.10
CA VAL A 191 -8.04 -10.81 -13.12
C VAL A 191 -6.60 -10.33 -13.32
N CYS A 192 -6.12 -10.30 -14.56
CA CYS A 192 -4.77 -9.79 -14.87
C CYS A 192 -4.62 -8.32 -14.49
N ALA A 193 -5.60 -7.47 -14.83
CA ALA A 193 -5.54 -6.04 -14.51
C ALA A 193 -5.53 -5.78 -13.00
N LEU A 194 -6.33 -6.53 -12.22
CA LEU A 194 -6.31 -6.42 -10.76
C LEU A 194 -4.99 -6.91 -10.16
N ALA A 195 -4.49 -8.07 -10.60
CA ALA A 195 -3.22 -8.61 -10.14
C ALA A 195 -2.06 -7.67 -10.46
N HIS A 196 -2.03 -7.10 -11.67
CA HIS A 196 -1.04 -6.10 -12.08
C HIS A 196 -1.07 -4.88 -11.14
N ARG A 197 -2.26 -4.29 -10.93
CA ARG A 197 -2.42 -3.12 -10.05
C ARG A 197 -1.95 -3.39 -8.62
N ILE A 198 -2.31 -4.54 -8.06
CA ILE A 198 -1.90 -4.94 -6.71
C ILE A 198 -0.38 -5.09 -6.64
N ARG A 199 0.20 -5.82 -7.59
CA ARG A 199 1.64 -6.09 -7.61
C ARG A 199 2.45 -4.83 -7.85
N GLU A 200 1.97 -3.92 -8.69
CA GLU A 200 2.60 -2.62 -8.92
C GLU A 200 2.56 -1.74 -7.66
N ALA A 201 1.41 -1.67 -6.98
CA ALA A 201 1.29 -0.93 -5.73
C ALA A 201 2.16 -1.53 -4.63
N ALA A 202 2.17 -2.86 -4.50
CA ALA A 202 3.03 -3.56 -3.56
C ALA A 202 4.52 -3.32 -3.84
N PHE A 203 4.93 -3.38 -5.10
CA PHE A 203 6.31 -3.08 -5.51
C PHE A 203 6.72 -1.65 -5.13
N LYS A 204 5.83 -0.65 -5.29
CA LYS A 204 6.10 0.74 -4.88
C LYS A 204 6.27 0.90 -3.36
N LEU A 205 5.62 0.05 -2.57
CA LEU A 205 5.59 0.13 -1.11
C LEU A 205 6.66 -0.74 -0.43
N ILE A 206 7.36 -1.61 -1.16
CA ILE A 206 8.26 -2.65 -0.59
C ILE A 206 9.39 -2.10 0.29
N LEU A 207 9.90 -0.90 0.00
CA LEU A 207 10.97 -0.26 0.78
C LEU A 207 10.46 0.85 1.71
N PHE A 208 9.14 0.98 1.87
CA PHE A 208 8.59 2.07 2.66
C PHE A 208 8.84 1.87 4.16
N ARG A 209 9.43 2.90 4.79
CA ARG A 209 9.81 2.92 6.22
C ARG A 209 9.24 4.11 7.01
N GLY A 210 8.27 4.84 6.46
CA GLY A 210 7.65 5.99 7.15
C GLY A 210 6.56 5.59 8.15
N SER A 211 5.73 6.56 8.55
CA SER A 211 4.65 6.38 9.54
C SER A 211 3.68 5.26 9.17
N GLU A 212 3.49 5.06 7.86
CA GLU A 212 2.57 4.07 7.31
C GLU A 212 3.10 2.64 7.27
N SER A 213 4.33 2.39 7.73
CA SER A 213 4.98 1.08 7.56
C SER A 213 4.16 -0.05 8.20
N ALA A 214 3.58 0.19 9.38
CA ALA A 214 2.69 -0.77 10.03
C ALA A 214 1.39 -1.02 9.25
N ALA A 215 0.78 0.03 8.67
CA ALA A 215 -0.42 -0.12 7.85
C ALA A 215 -0.13 -0.89 6.55
N VAL A 216 1.02 -0.62 5.91
CA VAL A 216 1.51 -1.37 4.75
C VAL A 216 1.70 -2.84 5.12
N THR A 217 2.43 -3.14 6.21
CA THR A 217 2.63 -4.53 6.68
C THR A 217 1.29 -5.23 6.91
N ALA A 218 0.34 -4.58 7.56
CA ALA A 218 -0.99 -5.14 7.82
C ALA A 218 -1.72 -5.55 6.53
N VAL A 219 -1.71 -4.67 5.53
CA VAL A 219 -2.38 -4.91 4.24
C VAL A 219 -1.69 -6.02 3.46
N MET A 220 -0.36 -6.08 3.48
CA MET A 220 0.40 -7.12 2.79
C MET A 220 0.18 -8.50 3.41
N LEU A 221 0.16 -8.61 4.75
CA LEU A 221 -0.18 -9.86 5.43
C LEU A 221 -1.61 -10.30 5.12
N GLY A 222 -2.57 -9.36 5.12
CA GLY A 222 -3.94 -9.65 4.74
C GLY A 222 -4.07 -10.12 3.28
N LEU A 223 -3.30 -9.53 2.38
CA LEU A 223 -3.27 -9.91 0.96
C LEU A 223 -2.64 -11.30 0.77
N GLU A 224 -1.56 -11.59 1.48
CA GLU A 224 -0.93 -12.92 1.50
C GLU A 224 -1.94 -13.99 1.92
N ASP A 225 -2.61 -13.80 3.06
CA ASP A 225 -3.62 -14.73 3.59
C ASP A 225 -4.78 -14.92 2.60
N ALA A 226 -5.28 -13.82 2.02
CA ALA A 226 -6.35 -13.87 1.03
C ALA A 226 -5.94 -14.59 -0.27
N SER A 227 -4.67 -14.52 -0.66
CA SER A 227 -4.14 -15.21 -1.85
C SER A 227 -3.87 -16.67 -1.60
N LYS A 228 -3.32 -17.00 -0.45
CA LYS A 228 -3.17 -18.39 0.00
C LYS A 228 -4.53 -19.10 0.06
N LEU A 229 -5.54 -18.48 0.67
CA LEU A 229 -6.87 -19.09 0.80
C LEU A 229 -7.50 -19.40 -0.56
N LEU A 230 -7.39 -18.49 -1.53
CA LEU A 230 -7.92 -18.75 -2.87
C LEU A 230 -7.13 -19.81 -3.64
N VAL A 231 -5.80 -19.85 -3.48
CA VAL A 231 -4.96 -20.91 -4.05
C VAL A 231 -5.38 -22.27 -3.49
N ASP A 232 -5.57 -22.37 -2.18
CA ASP A 232 -5.99 -23.60 -1.50
C ASP A 232 -7.39 -24.03 -1.96
N GLU A 233 -8.34 -23.10 -2.14
CA GLU A 233 -9.68 -23.37 -2.67
C GLU A 233 -9.64 -23.87 -4.14
N LEU A 234 -8.79 -23.28 -4.99
CA LEU A 234 -8.58 -23.73 -6.38
C LEU A 234 -7.97 -25.14 -6.44
N ARG A 235 -7.04 -25.45 -5.54
CA ARG A 235 -6.37 -26.76 -5.48
C ARG A 235 -7.27 -27.83 -4.88
N GLY A 236 -8.07 -27.48 -3.88
CA GLY A 236 -9.01 -28.37 -3.19
C GLY A 236 -10.26 -28.75 -3.99
N GLY A 237 -10.36 -28.34 -5.26
CA GLY A 237 -11.53 -28.65 -6.11
C GLY A 237 -12.75 -27.79 -5.81
N GLY A 238 -12.57 -26.63 -5.16
CA GLY A 238 -13.63 -25.66 -4.95
C GLY A 238 -14.26 -25.19 -6.27
N SER A 239 -15.49 -24.68 -6.18
CA SER A 239 -16.19 -24.10 -7.31
C SER A 239 -15.37 -22.94 -7.87
N ALA A 240 -14.75 -23.14 -9.03
CA ALA A 240 -13.82 -22.16 -9.57
C ALA A 240 -14.52 -20.87 -10.03
N ILE A 241 -15.82 -20.92 -10.35
CA ILE A 241 -16.63 -19.71 -10.55
C ILE A 241 -16.83 -18.93 -9.23
N THR A 242 -17.00 -19.63 -8.11
CA THR A 242 -17.07 -19.01 -6.78
C THR A 242 -15.73 -18.36 -6.43
N VAL A 243 -14.62 -19.06 -6.66
CA VAL A 243 -13.27 -18.51 -6.45
C VAL A 243 -13.03 -17.30 -7.34
N PHE A 244 -13.47 -17.32 -8.60
CA PHE A 244 -13.37 -16.18 -9.50
C PHE A 244 -14.06 -14.93 -8.92
N PHE A 245 -15.32 -15.04 -8.50
CA PHE A 245 -16.05 -13.90 -7.93
C PHE A 245 -15.46 -13.42 -6.60
N LYS A 246 -15.02 -14.34 -5.74
CA LYS A 246 -14.31 -14.01 -4.50
C LYS A 246 -13.01 -13.26 -4.80
N ASN A 247 -12.23 -13.73 -5.78
CA ASN A 247 -11.00 -13.09 -6.23
C ASN A 247 -11.25 -11.64 -6.62
N VAL A 248 -12.15 -11.40 -7.57
CA VAL A 248 -12.43 -10.04 -8.06
C VAL A 248 -12.79 -9.11 -6.90
N LYS A 249 -13.76 -9.50 -6.06
CA LYS A 249 -14.21 -8.66 -4.93
C LYS A 249 -13.10 -8.36 -3.92
N LEU A 250 -12.36 -9.38 -3.49
CA LEU A 250 -11.27 -9.22 -2.53
C LEU A 250 -10.20 -8.28 -3.11
N ARG A 251 -9.78 -8.52 -4.36
CA ARG A 251 -8.66 -7.80 -4.99
C ARG A 251 -9.02 -6.36 -5.31
N GLU A 252 -10.27 -6.08 -5.66
CA GLU A 252 -10.75 -4.70 -5.78
C GLU A 252 -10.59 -3.93 -4.47
N GLY A 253 -10.98 -4.51 -3.34
CA GLY A 253 -10.83 -3.87 -2.04
C GLY A 253 -9.37 -3.70 -1.64
N PHE A 254 -8.52 -4.73 -1.81
CA PHE A 254 -7.08 -4.60 -1.56
C PHE A 254 -6.42 -3.54 -2.45
N ALA A 255 -6.73 -3.51 -3.74
CA ALA A 255 -6.19 -2.51 -4.66
C ALA A 255 -6.56 -1.09 -4.22
N LYS A 256 -7.80 -0.85 -3.78
CA LYS A 256 -8.23 0.45 -3.24
C LYS A 256 -7.41 0.88 -2.02
N VAL A 257 -7.23 -0.03 -1.06
CA VAL A 257 -6.47 0.24 0.16
C VAL A 257 -5.01 0.54 -0.17
N LEU A 258 -4.39 -0.25 -1.05
CA LEU A 258 -3.02 -0.04 -1.51
C LEU A 258 -2.85 1.29 -2.25
N THR A 259 -3.83 1.71 -3.06
CA THR A 259 -3.81 3.03 -3.71
C THR A 259 -3.86 4.16 -2.67
N LYS A 260 -4.77 4.10 -1.70
CA LYS A 260 -4.87 5.11 -0.62
C LYS A 260 -3.56 5.21 0.18
N LEU A 261 -2.95 4.07 0.52
CA LEU A 261 -1.64 4.03 1.17
C LEU A 261 -0.54 4.62 0.29
N GLY A 262 -0.51 4.28 -1.00
CA GLY A 262 0.46 4.84 -1.94
C GLY A 262 0.38 6.36 -2.06
N GLU A 263 -0.83 6.92 -2.05
CA GLU A 263 -1.06 8.37 -2.04
C GLU A 263 -0.58 9.03 -0.74
N GLU A 264 -0.79 8.40 0.42
CA GLU A 264 -0.26 8.86 1.70
C GLU A 264 1.27 8.88 1.73
N VAL A 265 1.88 7.79 1.30
CA VAL A 265 3.34 7.64 1.20
C VAL A 265 3.95 8.69 0.26
N ALA A 266 3.31 8.95 -0.88
CA ALA A 266 3.75 9.99 -1.81
C ALA A 266 3.68 11.39 -1.18
N ARG A 267 2.62 11.69 -0.43
CA ARG A 267 2.48 12.97 0.30
C ARG A 267 3.53 13.14 1.39
N GLU A 268 3.83 12.09 2.17
CA GLU A 268 4.89 12.13 3.18
C GLU A 268 6.27 12.39 2.55
N THR A 269 6.57 11.68 1.46
CA THR A 269 7.85 11.82 0.76
C THR A 269 8.03 13.24 0.19
N ALA A 270 6.96 13.82 -0.37
CA ALA A 270 6.96 15.19 -0.86
C ALA A 270 7.08 16.24 0.28
N GLY A 271 6.39 16.03 1.40
CA GLY A 271 6.47 16.90 2.58
C GLY A 271 7.88 16.93 3.19
N ASN A 272 8.53 15.78 3.28
CA ASN A 272 9.89 15.68 3.82
C ASN A 272 10.94 16.35 2.92
N ALA A 273 10.78 16.29 1.59
CA ALA A 273 11.64 17.02 0.66
C ALA A 273 11.48 18.55 0.81
N GLY A 274 10.27 19.03 1.10
CA GLY A 274 9.98 20.44 1.39
C GLY A 274 10.59 20.93 2.71
N THR A 275 10.56 20.09 3.75
CA THR A 275 11.14 20.43 5.06
C THR A 275 12.67 20.45 5.02
N LEU A 276 13.31 19.50 4.30
CA LEU A 276 14.76 19.51 4.09
C LEU A 276 15.22 20.77 3.33
N THR A 277 14.50 21.19 2.29
CA THR A 277 14.83 22.42 1.55
C THR A 277 14.59 23.68 2.40
N SER A 278 13.57 23.70 3.25
CA SER A 278 13.35 24.80 4.21
C SER A 278 14.44 24.88 5.28
N ALA A 279 14.81 23.75 5.90
CA ALA A 279 15.89 23.70 6.90
C ALA A 279 17.26 24.04 6.30
N THR A 280 17.52 23.63 5.05
CA THR A 280 18.74 23.99 4.32
C THR A 280 18.77 25.49 4.00
N ASN A 281 17.62 26.10 3.68
CA ASN A 281 17.50 27.54 3.45
C ASN A 281 17.62 28.37 4.73
N GLU A 282 17.19 27.86 5.88
CA GLU A 282 17.42 28.49 7.19
C GLU A 282 18.88 28.41 7.63
N LEU A 283 19.55 27.27 7.43
CA LEU A 283 20.99 27.12 7.69
C LEU A 283 21.84 28.07 6.82
N ILE A 284 21.51 28.20 5.52
CA ILE A 284 22.18 29.14 4.62
C ILE A 284 21.89 30.61 5.00
N ARG A 285 20.73 30.91 5.60
CA ARG A 285 20.40 32.24 6.13
C ARG A 285 21.17 32.57 7.40
N VAL A 286 21.34 31.61 8.30
CA VAL A 286 22.13 31.77 9.54
C VAL A 286 23.62 31.99 9.19
N GLU A 287 24.19 31.22 8.25
CA GLU A 287 25.58 31.42 7.81
C GLU A 287 25.82 32.74 7.06
N LYS A 288 24.81 33.28 6.38
CA LYS A 288 24.88 34.62 5.75
C LYS A 288 24.61 35.76 6.72
N GLY A 289 23.94 35.49 7.84
CA GLY A 289 23.73 36.45 8.94
C GLY A 289 25.00 36.71 9.75
N ASP A 290 25.82 35.69 9.97
CA ASP A 290 27.00 35.78 10.84
C ASP A 290 28.27 36.32 10.16
N LYS A 291 28.30 36.43 8.83
CA LYS A 291 29.46 36.99 8.10
C LYS A 291 29.51 38.53 8.06
N LYS A 292 28.64 39.24 8.77
CA LYS A 292 28.61 40.73 8.75
C LYS A 292 29.30 41.42 9.95
N MET A 293 29.92 40.69 10.87
CA MET A 293 30.77 41.30 11.91
C MET A 293 32.05 40.50 12.15
N SER A 294 33.07 40.69 11.31
CA SER A 294 34.48 40.74 11.74
C SER A 294 35.34 41.19 10.56
N LYS A 295 35.61 42.49 10.48
CA LYS A 295 36.82 43.01 9.83
C LYS A 295 37.81 43.29 10.94
N SER A 296 38.90 42.54 11.00
CA SER A 296 40.15 43.05 11.55
C SER A 296 41.33 42.30 10.93
N SER A 297 42.26 43.09 10.43
CA SER A 297 43.47 42.76 9.70
C SER A 297 44.47 41.96 10.53
N HIS A 298 45.27 41.10 9.90
CA HIS A 298 46.74 41.11 10.02
C HIS A 298 47.40 40.30 8.90
N SER A 299 48.43 40.90 8.33
CA SER A 299 49.38 40.35 7.35
C SER A 299 50.45 39.50 8.03
N VAL A 300 50.86 38.39 7.43
CA VAL A 300 52.26 37.88 7.46
C VAL A 300 52.55 37.18 6.13
N VAL A 301 53.77 37.40 5.64
CA VAL A 301 54.35 37.07 4.34
C VAL A 301 55.23 35.79 4.46
N VAL A 302 55.56 35.19 3.30
CA VAL A 302 56.69 34.26 3.00
C VAL A 302 56.37 32.76 3.24
N GLY A 303 56.62 31.82 2.33
CA GLY A 303 57.39 31.88 1.09
C GLY A 303 57.31 30.61 0.22
N LEU A 304 57.97 30.73 -0.93
CA LEU A 304 58.10 29.84 -2.08
C LEU A 304 58.78 28.49 -1.75
N ARG A 305 58.36 27.40 -2.45
CA ARG A 305 59.26 26.61 -3.32
C ARG A 305 58.54 25.58 -4.19
N ASP A 306 59.09 25.46 -5.40
CA ASP A 306 58.71 24.67 -6.58
C ASP A 306 59.11 23.18 -6.54
N GLU A 307 58.72 22.52 -7.64
CA GLU A 307 59.20 21.26 -8.29
C GLU A 307 58.30 20.02 -8.07
N ALA A 308 57.59 19.45 -9.06
CA ALA A 308 57.87 18.99 -10.43
C ALA A 308 58.36 17.51 -10.52
N GLY A 309 57.72 16.73 -11.41
CA GLY A 309 58.07 15.36 -11.84
C GLY A 309 56.87 14.40 -11.79
N ALA A 310 56.04 14.23 -12.83
CA ALA A 310 56.25 13.48 -14.10
C ALA A 310 56.56 11.98 -13.86
N GLU A 311 55.56 11.11 -14.03
CA GLU A 311 55.33 10.20 -15.18
C GLU A 311 55.85 8.77 -14.92
N ALA A 312 54.96 7.77 -15.09
CA ALA A 312 55.08 6.74 -16.14
C ALA A 312 54.11 5.56 -15.91
N ILE A 313 53.30 5.31 -16.95
CA ILE A 313 52.60 4.07 -17.26
C ILE A 313 53.64 3.07 -17.83
N PRO A 314 53.41 1.75 -17.71
CA PRO A 314 53.39 0.98 -18.96
C PRO A 314 52.22 0.00 -19.06
N SER A 315 51.79 -0.12 -20.31
CA SER A 315 50.73 -0.94 -20.86
C SER A 315 51.19 -2.35 -21.28
N LEU A 316 50.21 -3.26 -21.33
CA LEU A 316 49.98 -4.34 -22.31
C LEU A 316 50.98 -5.52 -22.41
N SER A 317 50.44 -6.72 -22.23
CA SER A 317 50.56 -7.78 -23.25
C SER A 317 49.46 -8.83 -23.10
N ASP A 318 48.79 -9.10 -24.22
CA ASP A 318 47.90 -10.23 -24.49
C ASP A 318 48.57 -11.60 -24.27
N ASN A 319 47.76 -12.63 -23.95
CA ASN A 319 47.66 -13.87 -24.74
C ASN A 319 46.73 -14.93 -24.10
N ALA A 320 46.04 -15.64 -25.01
CA ALA A 320 45.22 -16.86 -24.89
C ALA A 320 43.71 -16.68 -24.59
#